data_AF-A0A7J7Q6R9-F1
#
_entry.id   AF-A0A7J7Q6R9-F1
#
_cell.length_a   1.000
_cell.length_b   1.000
_cell.length_c   1.000
_cell.angle_alpha   90.00
_cell.angle_beta   90.00
_cell.angle_gamma   90.00
#
_symmetry.space_group_name_H-M   'P 1'
#
loop_
_entity.id
_entity.type
_entity.pdbx_description
1 polymer ?
#
loop_
_entity_poly.entity_id
_entity_poly.type
_entity_poly.pdbx_seq_one_letter_code
_entity_poly.pdbx_strand_id
1 'polypeptide(L)'
;MQADDDLPICWICLGHSEPDRPLTHPCRCPSWCHASCVARWQLQSAGTRYVFCDFCSSELPDWKSVLTPTPSPTAPAVMNVNFDNKTYSFQVLPGANGYMQFTEAIRKAFHLPDDSELNITFTCDEPSSGCLLTLSGPGAYDAAVHCASVSAARR
;
A
#
# COMPACT_ATOMS: atom_id res chain seq x y z
N MET A 1 -2.33 -42.51 14.79
CA MET A 1 -2.17 -41.09 15.17
C MET A 1 -1.25 -40.48 14.13
N GLN A 2 -1.80 -39.98 13.02
CA GLN A 2 -1.04 -39.55 11.85
C GLN A 2 -1.35 -38.08 11.57
N ALA A 3 -0.30 -37.26 11.65
CA ALA A 3 -0.03 -36.05 10.87
C ALA A 3 -1.12 -34.98 10.75
N ASP A 4 -1.45 -34.28 11.85
CA ASP A 4 -2.00 -32.92 11.74
C ASP A 4 -0.88 -31.86 11.62
N ASP A 5 0.38 -32.21 11.94
CA ASP A 5 1.55 -31.31 11.92
C ASP A 5 2.09 -30.99 10.51
N ASP A 6 1.61 -31.66 9.45
CA ASP A 6 2.11 -31.47 8.07
C ASP A 6 1.18 -30.61 7.18
N LEU A 7 0.10 -30.05 7.76
CA LEU A 7 -0.77 -29.17 6.98
C LEU A 7 -0.06 -27.84 6.70
N PRO A 8 -0.11 -27.33 5.46
CA PRO A 8 0.52 -26.07 5.12
C PRO A 8 -0.09 -24.93 5.95
N ILE A 9 0.76 -24.06 6.48
CA ILE A 9 0.38 -22.85 7.21
C ILE A 9 0.88 -21.61 6.48
N CYS A 10 0.17 -20.50 6.66
CA CYS A 10 0.59 -19.19 6.19
C CYS A 10 1.84 -18.75 6.96
N TRP A 11 2.94 -18.47 6.27
CA TRP A 11 4.18 -18.04 6.94
C TRP A 11 4.07 -16.66 7.59
N ILE A 12 3.06 -15.85 7.24
CA ILE A 12 2.84 -14.51 7.81
C ILE A 12 1.99 -14.56 9.09
N CYS A 13 0.83 -15.23 9.06
CA CYS A 13 -0.10 -15.24 10.20
C CYS A 13 -0.16 -16.58 10.95
N LEU A 14 0.58 -17.59 10.50
CA LEU A 14 0.61 -18.95 11.05
C LEU A 14 -0.75 -19.67 11.03
N GLY A 15 -1.70 -19.19 10.21
CA GLY A 15 -3.02 -19.78 10.04
C GLY A 15 -3.06 -20.83 8.92
N HIS A 16 -3.99 -21.77 9.01
CA HIS A 16 -4.18 -22.82 8.01
C HIS A 16 -4.91 -22.31 6.75
N SER A 17 -5.01 -23.18 5.74
CA SER A 17 -5.84 -22.94 4.57
C SER A 17 -7.32 -23.07 4.92
N GLU A 18 -8.13 -22.10 4.49
CA GLU A 18 -9.59 -22.11 4.67
C GLU A 18 -10.28 -22.06 3.29
N PRO A 19 -11.53 -22.54 3.13
CA PRO A 19 -12.22 -22.54 1.84
C PRO A 19 -12.31 -21.15 1.18
N ASP A 20 -12.59 -20.12 1.98
CA ASP A 20 -12.69 -18.72 1.52
C ASP A 20 -11.35 -17.99 1.50
N ARG A 21 -10.31 -18.61 2.08
CA ARG A 21 -8.98 -18.03 2.24
C ARG A 21 -7.91 -19.10 2.02
N PRO A 22 -7.76 -19.59 0.78
CA PRO A 22 -6.81 -20.64 0.48
C PRO A 22 -5.36 -20.15 0.63
N LEU A 23 -4.46 -21.08 0.95
CA LEU A 23 -3.03 -20.83 0.86
C LEU A 23 -2.58 -20.89 -0.60
N THR A 24 -1.64 -20.00 -0.94
CA THR A 24 -1.08 -19.87 -2.28
C THR A 24 0.44 -19.76 -2.21
N HIS A 25 1.11 -19.96 -3.35
CA HIS A 25 2.49 -19.54 -3.55
C HIS A 25 2.50 -18.20 -4.30
N PRO A 26 2.70 -17.07 -3.61
CA PRO A 26 2.72 -15.76 -4.28
C PRO A 26 3.97 -15.56 -5.13
N CYS A 27 4.98 -16.40 -4.99
CA CYS A 27 6.23 -16.36 -5.78
C CYS A 27 6.86 -17.76 -5.84
N ARG A 28 8.10 -17.85 -6.33
CA ARG A 28 8.84 -19.12 -6.47
C ARG A 28 9.42 -19.68 -5.15
N CYS A 29 9.18 -19.02 -4.02
CA CYS A 29 9.64 -19.49 -2.72
C CYS A 29 8.79 -20.68 -2.23
N PRO A 30 9.36 -21.59 -1.42
CA PRO A 30 8.66 -22.77 -0.94
C PRO A 30 7.59 -22.48 0.13
N SER A 31 7.47 -21.24 0.60
CA SER A 31 6.55 -20.86 1.68
C SER A 31 5.12 -20.61 1.18
N TRP A 32 4.14 -21.10 1.94
CA TRP A 32 2.70 -20.90 1.70
C TRP A 32 2.19 -19.62 2.35
N CYS A 33 1.33 -18.86 1.66
CA CYS A 33 0.78 -17.62 2.18
C CYS A 33 -0.65 -17.38 1.70
N HIS A 34 -1.49 -16.81 2.56
CA HIS A 34 -2.77 -16.24 2.13
C HIS A 34 -2.52 -15.02 1.24
N ALA A 35 -3.30 -14.87 0.17
CA ALA A 35 -3.24 -13.70 -0.71
C ALA A 35 -3.41 -12.38 0.07
N SER A 36 -4.33 -12.33 1.04
CA SER A 36 -4.54 -11.13 1.86
C SER A 36 -3.39 -10.80 2.80
N CYS A 37 -2.66 -11.81 3.29
CA CYS A 37 -1.48 -11.60 4.13
C CYS A 37 -0.34 -10.97 3.35
N VAL A 38 -0.01 -11.52 2.17
CA VAL A 38 1.05 -10.96 1.33
C VAL A 38 0.65 -9.57 0.85
N ALA A 39 -0.60 -9.37 0.43
CA ALA A 39 -1.07 -8.06 -0.02
C ALA A 39 -0.96 -6.98 1.08
N ARG A 40 -1.29 -7.32 2.33
CA ARG A 40 -1.11 -6.40 3.48
C ARG A 40 0.36 -6.12 3.75
N TRP A 41 1.22 -7.14 3.71
CA TRP A 41 2.66 -6.95 3.85
C TRP A 41 3.23 -6.04 2.74
N GLN A 42 2.79 -6.21 1.49
CA GLN A 42 3.20 -5.36 0.36
C GLN A 42 2.79 -3.90 0.61
N LEU A 43 1.56 -3.66 1.06
CA LEU A 43 1.09 -2.31 1.40
C LEU A 43 1.89 -1.71 2.56
N GLN A 44 2.12 -2.45 3.64
CA GLN A 44 2.92 -1.98 4.79
C GLN A 44 4.38 -1.73 4.44
N SER A 45 4.90 -2.43 3.46
CA SER A 45 6.28 -2.29 2.96
C SER A 45 6.38 -1.26 1.82
N ALA A 46 5.29 -0.59 1.44
CA ALA A 46 5.31 0.41 0.38
C ALA A 46 6.31 1.53 0.69
N GLY A 47 7.08 1.94 -0.33
CA GLY A 47 8.28 2.76 -0.12
C GLY A 47 9.60 1.98 -0.21
N THR A 48 9.54 0.65 -0.06
CA THR A 48 10.68 -0.25 -0.23
C THR A 48 10.47 -1.19 -1.44
N ARG A 49 11.09 -2.37 -1.48
CA ARG A 49 10.98 -3.31 -2.61
C ARG A 49 9.70 -4.18 -2.55
N TYR A 50 8.54 -3.56 -2.36
CA TYR A 50 7.27 -4.27 -2.03
C TYR A 50 6.58 -5.02 -3.18
N VAL A 51 7.00 -4.79 -4.43
CA VAL A 51 6.42 -5.49 -5.60
C VAL A 51 7.25 -6.72 -6.03
N PHE A 52 8.41 -6.94 -5.41
CA PHE A 52 9.25 -8.10 -5.67
C PHE A 52 9.50 -8.87 -4.38
N CYS A 53 9.63 -10.19 -4.49
CA CYS A 53 10.05 -11.01 -3.36
C CYS A 53 11.53 -10.75 -3.03
N ASP A 54 11.86 -10.48 -1.77
CA ASP A 54 13.25 -10.24 -1.35
C ASP A 54 14.16 -11.47 -1.50
N PHE A 55 13.60 -12.68 -1.49
CA PHE A 55 14.37 -13.92 -1.59
C PHE A 55 14.59 -14.37 -3.03
N CYS A 56 13.50 -14.54 -3.79
CA CYS A 56 13.57 -15.07 -5.15
C CYS A 56 13.51 -14.00 -6.25
N SER A 57 13.36 -12.72 -5.89
CA SER A 57 13.24 -11.57 -6.81
C SER A 57 12.14 -11.68 -7.88
N SER A 58 11.24 -12.66 -7.76
CA SER A 58 10.05 -12.74 -8.62
C SER A 58 9.08 -11.62 -8.26
N GLU A 59 8.37 -11.11 -9.25
CA GLU A 59 7.27 -10.17 -9.06
C GLU A 59 6.17 -10.83 -8.21
N LEU A 60 5.67 -10.09 -7.23
CA LEU A 60 4.58 -10.51 -6.37
C LEU A 60 3.23 -10.14 -7.01
N PRO A 61 2.13 -10.82 -6.63
CA PRO A 61 0.80 -10.50 -7.16
C PRO A 61 0.39 -9.06 -6.85
N ASP A 62 -0.53 -8.52 -7.64
CA ASP A 62 -1.10 -7.20 -7.38
C ASP A 62 -1.89 -7.22 -6.06
N TRP A 63 -1.42 -6.47 -5.07
CA TRP A 63 -2.03 -6.36 -3.76
C TRP A 63 -3.34 -5.57 -3.79
N LYS A 64 -3.51 -4.66 -4.76
CA LYS A 64 -4.67 -3.75 -4.81
C LYS A 64 -5.95 -4.52 -5.00
N SER A 65 -6.01 -5.39 -6.01
CA SER A 65 -7.20 -6.23 -6.28
C SER A 65 -7.60 -7.11 -5.08
N VAL A 66 -6.64 -7.55 -4.27
CA VAL A 66 -6.88 -8.39 -3.08
C VAL A 66 -7.44 -7.57 -1.90
N LEU A 67 -6.88 -6.39 -1.63
CA LEU A 67 -7.33 -5.55 -0.50
C LEU A 67 -8.55 -4.69 -0.83
N THR A 68 -8.75 -4.40 -2.12
CA THR A 68 -9.81 -3.52 -2.61
C THR A 68 -10.46 -4.15 -3.86
N PRO A 69 -11.27 -5.21 -3.68
CA PRO A 69 -11.90 -5.92 -4.80
C PRO A 69 -13.05 -5.11 -5.46
N THR A 70 -13.54 -4.06 -4.81
CA THR A 70 -14.62 -3.20 -5.31
C THR A 70 -14.06 -2.13 -6.26
N PRO A 71 -14.75 -1.78 -7.36
CA PRO A 71 -14.22 -0.89 -8.39
C PRO A 71 -13.81 0.49 -7.88
N SER A 72 -12.91 1.08 -8.66
CA SER A 72 -12.31 2.39 -8.43
C SER A 72 -13.37 3.47 -8.17
N PRO A 73 -13.19 4.32 -7.14
CA PRO A 73 -14.03 5.50 -6.93
C PRO A 73 -14.09 6.38 -8.19
N THR A 74 -15.27 6.93 -8.46
CA THR A 74 -15.43 8.06 -9.40
C THR A 74 -15.02 9.39 -8.78
N ALA A 75 -14.92 9.46 -7.45
CA ALA A 75 -14.47 10.64 -6.72
C ALA A 75 -12.94 10.81 -6.81
N PRO A 76 -12.45 12.06 -6.96
CA PRO A 76 -11.02 12.32 -6.99
C PRO A 76 -10.36 11.96 -5.66
N ALA A 77 -9.21 11.29 -5.71
CA ALA A 77 -8.38 11.06 -4.53
C ALA A 77 -7.79 12.39 -4.04
N VAL A 78 -7.96 12.69 -2.76
CA VAL A 78 -7.47 13.93 -2.14
C VAL A 78 -6.61 13.60 -0.92
N MET A 79 -5.44 14.23 -0.84
CA MET A 79 -4.54 14.18 0.32
C MET A 79 -4.47 15.54 1.00
N ASN A 80 -4.52 15.54 2.33
CA ASN A 80 -4.25 16.74 3.13
C ASN A 80 -2.80 16.70 3.58
N VAL A 81 -2.05 17.75 3.28
CA VAL A 81 -0.64 17.91 3.68
C VAL A 81 -0.58 18.97 4.76
N ASN A 82 0.03 18.63 5.89
CA ASN A 82 0.29 19.56 6.99
C ASN A 82 1.79 19.83 7.09
N PHE A 83 2.17 21.10 7.04
CA PHE A 83 3.54 21.56 7.28
C PHE A 83 3.50 22.95 7.90
N ASP A 84 4.30 23.17 8.95
CA ASP A 84 4.38 24.45 9.68
C ASP A 84 3.00 25.01 10.09
N ASN A 85 2.16 24.16 10.71
CA ASN A 85 0.78 24.46 11.12
C ASN A 85 -0.18 24.93 9.99
N LYS A 86 0.23 24.81 8.72
CA LYS A 86 -0.62 25.07 7.56
C LYS A 86 -1.05 23.74 6.96
N THR A 87 -2.32 23.65 6.59
CA THR A 87 -2.87 22.47 5.90
C THR A 87 -3.40 22.85 4.53
N TYR A 88 -2.97 22.13 3.50
CA TYR A 88 -3.49 22.25 2.13
C TYR A 88 -3.98 20.90 1.63
N SER A 89 -5.04 20.92 0.82
CA SER A 89 -5.60 19.73 0.18
C SER A 89 -5.18 19.67 -1.28
N PHE A 90 -4.73 18.49 -1.72
CA PHE A 90 -4.26 18.26 -3.08
C PHE A 90 -5.02 17.08 -3.69
N GLN A 91 -5.55 17.27 -4.89
CA GLN A 91 -5.94 16.13 -5.71
C GLN A 91 -4.68 15.39 -6.17
N VAL A 92 -4.70 14.08 -6.07
CA VAL A 92 -3.54 13.23 -6.35
C VAL A 92 -3.85 12.21 -7.42
N LEU A 93 -2.88 11.99 -8.29
CA LEU A 93 -2.92 10.99 -9.35
C LEU A 93 -1.79 9.98 -9.15
N PRO A 94 -1.99 8.70 -9.49
CA PRO A 94 -0.94 7.70 -9.37
C PRO A 94 0.17 7.91 -10.42
N GLY A 95 1.31 7.26 -10.19
CA GLY A 95 2.45 7.21 -11.10
C GLY A 95 3.40 8.39 -10.97
N ALA A 96 4.53 8.29 -11.68
CA ALA A 96 5.64 9.25 -11.57
C ALA A 96 5.24 10.70 -11.89
N ASN A 97 4.39 10.92 -12.92
CA ASN A 97 3.90 12.26 -13.26
C ASN A 97 3.01 12.83 -12.14
N GLY A 98 2.12 12.01 -11.57
CA GLY A 98 1.31 12.41 -10.44
C GLY A 98 2.15 12.80 -9.22
N TYR A 99 3.19 12.03 -8.92
CA TYR A 99 4.14 12.36 -7.85
C TYR A 99 4.89 13.67 -8.11
N MET A 100 5.36 13.90 -9.34
CA MET A 100 6.01 15.16 -9.71
C MET A 100 5.08 16.35 -9.51
N GLN A 101 3.85 16.28 -10.03
CA GLN A 101 2.84 17.34 -9.87
C GLN A 101 2.52 17.59 -8.39
N PHE A 102 2.36 16.52 -7.60
CA PHE A 102 2.07 16.61 -6.17
C PHE A 102 3.21 17.32 -5.41
N THR A 103 4.46 16.91 -5.63
CA THR A 103 5.61 17.53 -4.95
C THR A 103 5.85 18.98 -5.39
N GLU A 104 5.64 19.31 -6.67
CA GLU A 104 5.70 20.68 -7.17
C GLU A 104 4.60 21.56 -6.53
N ALA A 105 3.38 21.04 -6.42
CA ALA A 105 2.26 21.74 -5.79
C ALA A 105 2.52 21.99 -4.29
N ILE A 106 3.11 21.05 -3.57
CA ILE A 106 3.54 21.23 -2.17
C ILE A 106 4.54 22.39 -2.07
N ARG A 107 5.61 22.38 -2.89
CA ARG A 107 6.63 23.44 -2.83
C ARG A 107 6.01 24.82 -3.06
N LYS A 108 5.14 24.94 -4.06
CA LYS A 108 4.42 26.19 -4.35
C LYS A 108 3.52 26.63 -3.21
N ALA A 109 2.74 25.72 -2.62
CA ALA A 109 1.78 26.04 -1.57
C ALA A 109 2.45 26.45 -0.24
N PHE A 110 3.57 25.81 0.09
CA PHE A 110 4.31 26.08 1.33
C PHE A 110 5.50 27.04 1.14
N HIS A 111 5.70 27.58 -0.07
CA HIS A 111 6.83 28.46 -0.42
C HIS A 111 8.20 27.85 -0.09
N LEU A 112 8.38 26.57 -0.40
CA LEU A 112 9.63 25.85 -0.16
C LEU A 112 10.64 26.12 -1.28
N PRO A 113 11.95 26.18 -0.99
CA PRO A 113 13.00 26.29 -2.00
C PRO A 113 12.98 25.13 -3.00
N ASP A 114 13.33 25.39 -4.26
CA ASP A 114 13.35 24.37 -5.33
C ASP A 114 14.39 23.27 -5.07
N ASP A 115 15.46 23.59 -4.36
CA ASP A 115 16.56 22.69 -3.98
C ASP A 115 16.30 21.93 -2.68
N SER A 116 15.17 22.17 -2.01
CA SER A 116 14.84 21.47 -0.77
C SER A 116 14.38 20.03 -1.01
N GLU A 117 14.94 19.10 -0.22
CA GLU A 117 14.49 17.71 -0.17
C GLU A 117 13.15 17.61 0.59
N LEU A 118 12.17 16.95 -0.03
CA LEU A 118 10.87 16.70 0.60
C LEU A 118 10.85 15.31 1.24
N ASN A 119 10.83 15.27 2.57
CA ASN A 119 10.61 14.06 3.34
C ASN A 119 9.12 13.92 3.67
N ILE A 120 8.39 13.20 2.81
CA ILE A 120 6.93 13.06 2.92
C ILE A 120 6.58 11.75 3.64
N THR A 121 5.76 11.89 4.67
CA THR A 121 5.11 10.78 5.38
C THR A 121 3.62 10.80 5.05
N PHE A 122 3.09 9.66 4.63
CA PHE A 122 1.69 9.46 4.30
C PHE A 122 1.01 8.70 5.44
N THR A 123 -0.13 9.21 5.88
CA THR A 123 -0.97 8.54 6.88
C THR A 123 -2.32 8.27 6.26
N CYS A 124 -2.75 7.01 6.26
CA CYS A 124 -4.01 6.57 5.66
C CYS A 124 -4.63 5.40 6.41
N ASP A 125 -5.90 5.10 6.16
CA ASP A 125 -6.53 3.88 6.67
C ASP A 125 -6.15 2.69 5.78
N GLU A 126 -5.75 1.58 6.40
CA GLU A 126 -5.55 0.32 5.69
C GLU A 126 -6.91 -0.14 5.12
N PRO A 127 -7.00 -0.43 3.80
CA PRO A 127 -8.29 -0.70 3.17
C PRO A 127 -9.08 -1.86 3.78
N SER A 128 -8.39 -2.90 4.27
CA SER A 128 -9.02 -4.13 4.76
C SER A 128 -9.40 -4.08 6.24
N SER A 129 -8.57 -3.47 7.08
CA SER A 129 -8.76 -3.44 8.53
C SER A 129 -9.31 -2.10 9.05
N GLY A 130 -9.14 -1.01 8.29
CA GLY A 130 -9.39 0.36 8.76
C GLY A 130 -8.37 0.86 9.78
N CYS A 131 -7.32 0.10 10.07
CA CYS A 131 -6.26 0.52 10.98
C CYS A 131 -5.41 1.63 10.35
N LEU A 132 -4.91 2.55 11.19
CA LEU A 132 -4.03 3.62 10.75
C LEU A 132 -2.70 3.04 10.24
N LEU A 133 -2.34 3.37 9.01
CA LEU A 133 -1.13 2.99 8.33
C LEU A 133 -0.26 4.24 8.10
N THR A 134 1.04 4.11 8.34
CA THR A 134 2.03 5.15 8.06
C THR A 134 3.01 4.64 7.00
N LEU A 135 3.08 5.33 5.88
CA LEU A 135 4.01 5.05 4.78
C LEU A 135 4.94 6.25 4.59
N SER A 136 6.12 6.04 4.03
CA SER A 136 7.09 7.14 3.89
C SER A 136 7.90 7.05 2.61
N GLY A 137 8.34 8.20 2.14
CA GLY A 137 9.21 8.34 0.99
C GLY A 137 8.49 8.25 -0.37
N PRO A 138 9.21 8.54 -1.46
CA PRO A 138 8.64 8.61 -2.81
C PRO A 138 8.04 7.28 -3.28
N GLY A 139 8.67 6.15 -2.93
CA GLY A 139 8.20 4.82 -3.35
C GLY A 139 6.87 4.40 -2.73
N ALA A 140 6.40 5.11 -1.70
CA ALA A 140 5.11 4.84 -1.06
C ALA A 140 3.95 5.61 -1.68
N TYR A 141 4.23 6.59 -2.54
CA TYR A 141 3.24 7.52 -3.05
C TYR A 141 2.05 6.81 -3.72
N ASP A 142 2.30 5.86 -4.62
CA ASP A 142 1.24 5.15 -5.33
C ASP A 142 0.34 4.31 -4.40
N ALA A 143 0.92 3.76 -3.33
CA ALA A 143 0.15 3.04 -2.31
C ALA A 143 -0.73 4.01 -1.50
N ALA A 144 -0.19 5.17 -1.13
CA ALA A 144 -0.94 6.22 -0.45
C ALA A 144 -2.09 6.77 -1.33
N VAL A 145 -1.84 6.99 -2.63
CA VAL A 145 -2.88 7.41 -3.59
C VAL A 145 -3.98 6.36 -3.69
N HIS A 146 -3.61 5.07 -3.71
CA HIS A 146 -4.58 3.98 -3.74
C HIS A 146 -5.47 4.02 -2.48
N CYS A 147 -4.88 4.11 -1.29
CA CYS A 147 -5.64 4.26 -0.04
C CYS A 147 -6.54 5.49 -0.06
N ALA A 148 -6.04 6.65 -0.50
CA ALA A 148 -6.84 7.88 -0.60
C ALA A 148 -8.03 7.72 -1.55
N SER A 149 -7.86 6.99 -2.65
CA SER A 149 -8.95 6.71 -3.58
C SER A 149 -10.02 5.85 -2.88
N VAL A 150 -9.64 4.75 -2.23
CA VAL A 150 -10.56 3.87 -1.51
C VAL A 150 -11.33 4.64 -0.43
N SER A 151 -10.65 5.51 0.33
CA SER A 151 -11.29 6.36 1.32
C SER A 151 -12.24 7.38 0.69
N ALA A 152 -11.97 7.89 -0.51
CA ALA A 152 -12.89 8.76 -1.24
C ALA A 152 -14.15 8.00 -1.72
N ALA A 153 -14.03 6.72 -2.06
CA ALA A 153 -15.15 5.86 -2.46
C ALA A 153 -16.19 5.63 -1.35
N ARG A 154 -15.76 5.75 -0.07
CA ARG A 154 -16.58 5.47 1.11
C ARG A 154 -17.36 6.70 1.63
N ARG A 155 -17.17 7.88 1.02
CA ARG A 155 -17.84 9.13 1.39
C ARG A 155 -19.20 9.24 0.70
#